data_AF-A0AAE1XDK2-F1
#
_entry.id   AF-A0AAE1XDK2-F1
#
_cell.length_a   1.000
_cell.length_b   1.000
_cell.length_c   1.000
_cell.angle_alpha   90.00
_cell.angle_beta   90.00
_cell.angle_gamma   90.00
#
_symmetry.space_group_name_H-M   'P 1'
#
loop_
_entity.id
_entity.type
_entity.pdbx_description
1 polymer ?
#
loop_
_entity_poly.entity_id
_entity_poly.type
_entity_poly.pdbx_seq_one_letter_code
_entity_poly.pdbx_strand_id
1 'polypeptide(L)'
;MIGATAALSSPSFLALGNPSLSTPHYPKLSGEMFLGKRLSLSTRFPSASIRCFAAAAATEKVRVQNPVVEMDGDEMTRVIWKMIKDKLIFPHLELDIKYFDLGILNRDATDDKVTVESAEAALKYNVAIKCATITPDETRVKEFGLKAMWRSPNGTIRNILNGTVFREPILCQNIPRIVPGWKKPICIGRHAFGDQYRATDTVIEGSGKLKLIFEPEDGGRPSELEVYDFKGPGIALAMYNVDQSIRAFAESSMAMAFGKKWPLYLSTKNTILKKYDGRFKDIFQEVYEERWKKKFEEHSIWYEHRLIDDMVAYVLKSEGGYVWACKNYDGDVQSDLLAQGFGSLGLMTSVLVLKVYPFPATVTAFQFGCGTVVILLMWALNLHPKPKVSRSQFAAIFLLALGHTVGNLLTNVSLGKVAVSFTHTIKAMEPFFTVLLSALFFGERPSIWVVSSLMPIVGGIALASFTEASFNWIGFGSAMASNLTNQTRNVFSKKLMVRKEETVDNINLFSIITIISFLFLAPSAILLEGVKFSPSFLATQGFNVKDLCIRLILSGLCFHTYQQVSYMILQMVSPVTHAVGNSVKRVVVIVSSVIFFQTPVSPINSLGTALALAGVFLYSRAKRIKPKVA
;
A
#
# COMPACT_ATOMS: atom_id res chain seq x y z
N MET A 1 -60.86 21.83 -12.86
CA MET A 1 -61.37 20.77 -11.99
C MET A 1 -60.17 20.00 -11.44
N ILE A 2 -59.89 20.25 -10.16
CA ILE A 2 -59.33 19.37 -9.11
C ILE A 2 -58.05 18.58 -9.51
N GLY A 3 -56.83 18.85 -9.05
CA GLY A 3 -56.38 19.67 -7.93
C GLY A 3 -56.37 18.89 -6.61
N ALA A 4 -55.34 18.07 -6.37
CA ALA A 4 -55.08 17.46 -5.05
C ALA A 4 -53.58 17.36 -4.78
N THR A 5 -53.13 18.27 -3.93
CA THR A 5 -51.85 18.35 -3.22
C THR A 5 -51.80 17.31 -2.10
N ALA A 6 -50.76 16.47 -2.05
CA ALA A 6 -50.46 15.65 -0.88
C ALA A 6 -49.37 16.36 -0.05
N ALA A 7 -49.81 17.08 0.97
CA ALA A 7 -48.98 17.67 2.02
C ALA A 7 -48.41 16.56 2.91
N LEU A 8 -47.09 16.58 3.14
CA LEU A 8 -46.46 15.83 4.22
C LEU A 8 -46.77 16.56 5.54
N SER A 9 -47.70 15.98 6.31
CA SER A 9 -48.07 16.42 7.65
C SER A 9 -46.91 16.27 8.64
N SER A 10 -46.57 17.36 9.31
CA SER A 10 -45.75 17.39 10.52
C SER A 10 -46.43 16.60 11.66
N PRO A 11 -45.70 15.88 12.51
CA PRO A 11 -46.28 15.32 13.73
C PRO A 11 -46.47 16.43 14.76
N SER A 12 -47.70 16.54 15.23
CA SER A 12 -48.19 17.42 16.28
C SER A 12 -47.44 17.21 17.59
N PHE A 13 -46.82 18.27 18.12
CA PHE A 13 -46.38 18.32 19.51
C PHE A 13 -47.62 18.46 20.42
N LEU A 14 -47.97 17.38 21.12
CA LEU A 14 -48.86 17.46 22.28
C LEU A 14 -48.05 18.00 23.47
N ALA A 15 -48.39 19.20 23.90
CA ALA A 15 -47.94 19.78 25.15
C ALA A 15 -48.58 19.02 26.33
N LEU A 16 -47.75 18.34 27.13
CA LEU A 16 -48.11 17.85 28.45
C LEU A 16 -47.19 18.55 29.47
N GLY A 17 -47.82 19.27 30.39
CA GLY A 17 -47.18 20.15 31.35
C GLY A 17 -46.35 19.47 32.43
N ASN A 18 -45.48 20.27 33.05
CA ASN A 18 -44.67 19.96 34.22
C ASN A 18 -45.49 19.37 35.39
N PRO A 19 -44.92 18.37 36.08
CA PRO A 19 -45.02 18.29 37.52
C PRO A 19 -43.62 18.33 38.15
N SER A 20 -43.41 19.34 38.99
CA SER A 20 -42.37 19.41 40.01
C SER A 20 -42.49 18.27 41.02
N LEU A 21 -41.36 17.69 41.46
CA LEU A 21 -40.92 17.52 42.86
C LEU A 21 -40.12 16.23 43.15
N SER A 22 -39.08 16.45 43.95
CA SER A 22 -38.54 15.62 45.04
C SER A 22 -37.69 14.38 44.72
N THR A 23 -36.43 14.48 45.16
CA THR A 23 -35.47 13.41 45.42
C THR A 23 -35.90 12.57 46.63
N PRO A 24 -35.81 11.22 46.59
CA PRO A 24 -35.87 10.41 47.80
C PRO A 24 -34.47 10.00 48.28
N HIS A 25 -34.17 10.44 49.51
CA HIS A 25 -33.21 9.83 50.42
C HIS A 25 -33.65 8.40 50.80
N TYR A 26 -32.69 7.48 50.92
CA TYR A 26 -32.83 6.20 51.65
C TYR A 26 -31.51 5.88 52.38
N PRO A 27 -31.52 5.09 53.47
CA PRO A 27 -31.00 5.51 54.77
C PRO A 27 -29.74 4.76 55.18
N LYS A 28 -29.01 5.34 56.14
CA LYS A 28 -27.99 4.64 56.93
C LYS A 28 -28.67 3.65 57.87
N LEU A 29 -28.16 2.42 57.95
CA LEU A 29 -28.31 1.58 59.13
C LEU A 29 -26.97 0.97 59.55
N SER A 30 -26.68 1.22 60.82
CA SER A 30 -25.60 0.72 61.68
C SER A 30 -25.91 -0.67 62.24
N GLY A 31 -24.88 -1.39 62.69
CA GLY A 31 -25.01 -2.33 63.83
C GLY A 31 -24.62 -3.79 63.59
N GLU A 32 -23.36 -4.09 63.90
CA GLU A 32 -22.82 -5.24 64.65
C GLU A 32 -23.37 -6.69 64.57
N MET A 33 -22.36 -7.59 64.56
CA MET A 33 -22.24 -8.89 65.23
C MET A 33 -23.07 -10.09 64.74
N PHE A 34 -22.36 -11.09 64.19
CA PHE A 34 -22.35 -12.45 64.76
C PHE A 34 -21.03 -13.16 64.45
N LEU A 35 -20.35 -13.58 65.53
CA LEU A 35 -19.11 -14.36 65.55
C LEU A 35 -19.42 -15.85 65.35
N GLY A 36 -18.59 -16.59 64.60
CA GLY A 36 -18.78 -18.03 64.44
C GLY A 36 -17.66 -18.82 63.76
N LYS A 37 -16.61 -19.11 64.54
CA LYS A 37 -15.63 -20.21 64.42
C LYS A 37 -14.44 -20.11 63.45
N ARG A 38 -13.28 -20.23 64.10
CA ARG A 38 -11.88 -20.25 63.65
C ARG A 38 -11.52 -21.51 62.86
N LEU A 39 -10.61 -21.35 61.90
CA LEU A 39 -9.48 -22.25 61.70
C LEU A 39 -8.28 -21.42 61.21
N SER A 40 -7.22 -21.49 62.00
CA SER A 40 -5.97 -20.72 61.85
C SER A 40 -4.95 -21.51 61.03
N LEU A 41 -4.29 -20.86 60.07
CA LEU A 41 -2.89 -21.15 59.77
C LEU A 41 -2.14 -19.81 59.65
N SER A 42 -1.17 -19.67 60.55
CA SER A 42 -0.28 -18.51 60.67
C SER A 42 0.97 -18.71 59.83
N THR A 43 1.31 -17.73 58.99
CA THR A 43 2.70 -17.41 58.65
C THR A 43 2.84 -15.90 58.49
N ARG A 44 3.75 -15.32 59.29
CA ARG A 44 4.08 -13.90 59.38
C ARG A 44 4.94 -13.46 58.20
N PHE A 45 4.69 -12.26 57.65
CA PHE A 45 5.72 -11.38 57.09
C PHE A 45 5.36 -9.90 57.38
N PRO A 46 6.37 -9.00 57.49
CA PRO A 46 6.29 -7.80 58.32
C PRO A 46 5.63 -6.60 57.65
N SER A 47 5.17 -5.70 58.52
CA SER A 47 4.62 -4.37 58.27
C SER A 47 5.43 -3.51 57.31
N ALA A 48 4.80 -3.09 56.21
CA ALA A 48 5.23 -1.95 55.41
C ALA A 48 4.02 -1.02 55.14
N SER A 49 4.06 0.15 55.80
CA SER A 49 3.43 1.43 55.47
C SER A 49 2.44 1.45 54.30
N ILE A 50 1.15 1.59 54.62
CA ILE A 50 0.11 2.07 53.70
C ILE A 50 0.28 3.59 53.53
N ARG A 51 1.08 4.01 52.54
CA ARG A 51 1.02 5.36 51.97
C ARG A 51 1.24 5.27 50.47
N CYS A 52 0.34 5.92 49.72
CA CYS A 52 0.34 6.13 48.27
C CYS A 52 -0.05 4.94 47.37
N PHE A 53 -1.35 4.69 47.26
CA PHE A 53 -1.96 4.26 45.99
C PHE A 53 -3.13 5.19 45.65
N ALA A 54 -2.78 6.39 45.20
CA ALA A 54 -3.66 7.24 44.41
C ALA A 54 -2.87 7.79 43.21
N ALA A 55 -2.11 6.92 42.55
CA ALA A 55 -1.83 7.11 41.14
C ALA A 55 -2.94 6.35 40.42
N ALA A 56 -3.93 7.08 39.89
CA ALA A 56 -4.80 6.53 38.87
C ALA A 56 -3.88 5.83 37.84
N ALA A 57 -4.14 4.57 37.56
CA ALA A 57 -3.44 3.86 36.50
C ALA A 57 -3.63 4.68 35.23
N ALA A 58 -2.65 5.49 34.86
CA ALA A 58 -2.61 6.17 33.59
C ALA A 58 -2.54 5.04 32.57
N THR A 59 -3.69 4.70 31.98
CA THR A 59 -3.75 3.83 30.81
C THR A 59 -2.82 4.44 29.78
N GLU A 60 -1.69 3.76 29.56
CA GLU A 60 -0.67 4.18 28.61
C GLU A 60 -1.32 4.19 27.23
N LYS A 61 -1.56 5.39 26.68
CA LYS A 61 -2.19 5.54 25.37
C LYS A 61 -1.31 4.90 24.31
N VAL A 62 -1.93 4.27 23.33
CA VAL A 62 -1.22 3.72 22.17
C VAL A 62 -0.65 4.88 21.36
N ARG A 63 0.68 4.94 21.26
CA ARG A 63 1.36 5.95 20.44
C ARG A 63 1.29 5.61 18.97
N VAL A 64 0.71 6.51 18.18
CA VAL A 64 0.66 6.39 16.73
C VAL A 64 1.79 7.21 16.13
N GLN A 65 2.70 6.54 15.40
CA GLN A 65 3.95 7.17 14.95
C GLN A 65 3.77 8.11 13.75
N ASN A 66 2.85 7.79 12.84
CA ASN A 66 2.62 8.58 11.63
C ASN A 66 1.37 9.45 11.78
N PRO A 67 1.37 10.67 11.23
CA PRO A 67 0.20 11.52 11.28
C PRO A 67 -0.95 10.94 10.47
N VAL A 68 -2.17 11.20 10.91
CA VAL A 68 -3.39 10.91 10.15
C VAL A 68 -4.02 12.22 9.71
N VAL A 69 -4.38 12.29 8.43
CA VAL A 69 -5.15 13.43 7.91
C VAL A 69 -6.59 13.27 8.38
N GLU A 70 -7.09 14.26 9.09
CA GLU A 70 -8.49 14.32 9.50
C GLU A 70 -9.21 15.37 8.67
N MET A 71 -10.22 14.93 7.93
CA MET A 71 -11.12 15.79 7.17
C MET A 71 -12.46 15.86 7.91
N ASP A 72 -12.70 16.96 8.64
CA ASP A 72 -13.97 17.16 9.36
C ASP A 72 -15.11 17.46 8.37
N GLY A 73 -16.35 17.48 8.86
CA GLY A 73 -17.55 17.51 8.04
C GLY A 73 -18.68 18.35 8.60
N ASP A 74 -19.91 17.94 8.26
CA ASP A 74 -21.12 18.76 8.45
C ASP A 74 -22.20 18.07 9.30
N GLU A 75 -23.15 18.90 9.77
CA GLU A 75 -24.41 18.51 10.41
C GLU A 75 -24.24 17.45 11.53
N MET A 76 -25.11 16.43 11.57
CA MET A 76 -25.11 15.42 12.62
C MET A 76 -23.81 14.60 12.62
N THR A 77 -23.20 14.41 11.45
CA THR A 77 -21.94 13.65 11.36
C THR A 77 -20.78 14.39 12.03
N ARG A 78 -20.71 15.71 11.93
CA ARG A 78 -19.71 16.54 12.66
C ARG A 78 -19.84 16.39 14.17
N VAL A 79 -21.07 16.36 14.69
CA VAL A 79 -21.34 16.18 16.12
C VAL A 79 -20.88 14.78 16.58
N ILE A 80 -21.26 13.73 15.85
CA ILE A 80 -20.85 12.35 16.15
C ILE A 80 -19.33 12.19 16.03
N TRP A 81 -18.72 12.83 15.03
CA TRP A 81 -17.28 12.80 14.78
C TRP A 81 -16.49 13.29 15.99
N LYS A 82 -16.91 14.42 16.57
CA LYS A 82 -16.36 14.92 17.83
C LYS A 82 -16.52 13.91 18.97
N MET A 83 -17.69 13.30 19.12
CA MET A 83 -17.93 12.30 20.16
C MET A 83 -17.04 11.05 20.00
N ILE A 84 -16.86 10.56 18.77
CA ILE A 84 -15.96 9.43 18.47
C ILE A 84 -14.54 9.79 18.88
N LYS A 85 -14.05 10.95 18.45
CA LYS A 85 -12.69 11.40 18.78
C LYS A 85 -12.47 11.52 20.29
N ASP A 86 -13.37 12.23 20.97
CA ASP A 86 -13.23 12.55 22.40
C ASP A 86 -13.44 11.33 23.31
N LYS A 87 -14.32 10.39 22.94
CA LYS A 87 -14.68 9.25 23.80
C LYS A 87 -14.01 7.93 23.43
N LEU A 88 -13.70 7.71 22.15
CA LEU A 88 -13.27 6.40 21.64
C LEU A 88 -11.86 6.41 21.05
N ILE A 89 -11.33 7.57 20.64
CA ILE A 89 -10.00 7.66 20.02
C ILE A 89 -8.99 8.27 21.00
N PHE A 90 -9.12 9.56 21.34
CA PHE A 90 -8.14 10.29 22.16
C PHE A 90 -7.93 9.77 23.58
N PRO A 91 -8.90 9.11 24.24
CA PRO A 91 -8.63 8.46 25.53
C PRO A 91 -7.65 7.30 25.42
N HIS A 92 -7.57 6.66 24.25
CA HIS A 92 -6.83 5.42 24.03
C HIS A 92 -5.61 5.57 23.10
N LEU A 93 -5.59 6.62 22.26
CA LEU A 93 -4.57 6.85 21.24
C LEU A 93 -3.92 8.23 21.43
N GLU A 94 -2.59 8.28 21.35
CA GLU A 94 -1.81 9.50 21.14
C GLU A 94 -1.53 9.62 19.64
N LEU A 95 -2.28 10.50 18.97
CA LEU A 95 -2.35 10.58 17.51
C LEU A 95 -1.99 12.00 17.04
N ASP A 96 -0.99 12.13 16.16
CA ASP A 96 -0.74 13.38 15.43
C ASP A 96 -1.77 13.53 14.32
N ILE A 97 -2.65 14.52 14.45
CA ILE A 97 -3.69 14.80 13.47
C ILE A 97 -3.31 16.00 12.62
N LYS A 98 -3.34 15.82 11.30
CA LYS A 98 -3.35 16.92 10.32
C LYS A 98 -4.79 17.25 10.00
N TYR A 99 -5.32 18.22 10.74
CA TYR A 99 -6.74 18.58 10.70
C TYR A 99 -7.05 19.54 9.55
N PHE A 100 -8.11 19.22 8.80
CA PHE A 100 -8.68 20.04 7.74
C PHE A 100 -10.19 20.09 7.93
N ASP A 101 -10.73 21.28 8.11
CA ASP A 101 -12.17 21.45 8.26
C ASP A 101 -12.83 21.54 6.87
N LEU A 102 -13.49 20.46 6.43
CA LEU A 102 -14.24 20.46 5.17
C LEU A 102 -15.73 20.82 5.37
N GLY A 103 -16.10 21.35 6.54
CA GLY A 103 -17.42 21.91 6.77
C GLY A 103 -17.76 22.98 5.73
N ILE A 104 -19.02 23.06 5.32
CA ILE A 104 -19.47 23.87 4.18
C ILE A 104 -19.06 25.35 4.31
N LEU A 105 -19.11 25.91 5.52
CA LEU A 105 -18.73 27.30 5.78
C LEU A 105 -17.22 27.54 5.65
N ASN A 106 -16.38 26.58 6.05
CA ASN A 106 -14.93 26.73 5.91
C ASN A 106 -14.48 26.50 4.46
N ARG A 107 -15.16 25.60 3.73
CA ARG A 107 -14.96 25.48 2.29
C ARG A 107 -15.33 26.76 1.58
N ASP A 108 -16.46 27.38 1.90
CA ASP A 108 -16.84 28.66 1.31
C ASP A 108 -15.86 29.79 1.67
N ALA A 109 -15.40 29.86 2.92
CA ALA A 109 -14.41 30.85 3.37
C ALA A 109 -13.07 30.73 2.63
N THR A 110 -12.65 29.50 2.27
CA THR A 110 -11.36 29.21 1.61
C THR A 110 -11.46 29.09 0.10
N ASP A 111 -12.61 29.40 -0.50
CA ASP A 111 -12.91 29.18 -1.92
C ASP A 111 -12.60 27.73 -2.35
N ASP A 112 -12.99 26.78 -1.49
CA ASP A 112 -12.79 25.33 -1.58
C ASP A 112 -11.33 24.84 -1.60
N LYS A 113 -10.34 25.71 -1.35
CA LYS A 113 -8.92 25.34 -1.30
C LYS A 113 -8.62 24.29 -0.23
N VAL A 114 -9.29 24.36 0.92
CA VAL A 114 -9.09 23.40 2.04
C VAL A 114 -9.37 21.95 1.61
N THR A 115 -10.30 21.75 0.66
CA THR A 115 -10.60 20.43 0.11
C THR A 115 -9.41 19.88 -0.68
N VAL A 116 -8.75 20.70 -1.49
CA VAL A 116 -7.57 20.32 -2.27
C VAL A 116 -6.38 20.06 -1.34
N GLU A 117 -6.11 20.98 -0.41
CA GLU A 117 -5.01 20.84 0.56
C GLU A 117 -5.14 19.57 1.40
N SER A 118 -6.36 19.20 1.80
CA SER A 118 -6.61 17.97 2.54
C SER A 118 -6.28 16.72 1.72
N ALA A 119 -6.54 16.73 0.41
CA ALA A 119 -6.23 15.62 -0.49
C ALA A 119 -4.71 15.51 -0.74
N GLU A 120 -4.02 16.63 -0.89
CA GLU A 120 -2.55 16.67 -0.99
C GLU A 120 -1.88 16.19 0.29
N ALA A 121 -2.42 16.58 1.46
CA ALA A 121 -2.00 16.05 2.74
C ALA A 121 -2.22 14.53 2.80
N ALA A 122 -3.35 14.02 2.30
CA ALA A 122 -3.61 12.59 2.25
C ALA A 122 -2.60 11.84 1.37
N LEU A 123 -2.15 12.42 0.24
CA LEU A 123 -1.04 11.88 -0.56
C LEU A 123 0.28 11.87 0.23
N LYS A 124 0.54 12.92 1.01
CA LYS A 124 1.78 13.06 1.80
C LYS A 124 1.84 12.11 2.99
N TYR A 125 0.74 11.95 3.71
CA TYR A 125 0.66 11.19 4.96
C TYR A 125 0.03 9.80 4.80
N ASN A 126 -0.39 9.44 3.57
CA ASN A 126 -0.90 8.13 3.13
C ASN A 126 -2.24 7.67 3.74
N VAL A 127 -2.68 8.24 4.86
CA VAL A 127 -3.93 7.88 5.53
C VAL A 127 -4.75 9.13 5.80
N ALA A 128 -5.99 9.11 5.32
CA ALA A 128 -7.00 10.11 5.63
C ALA A 128 -8.26 9.45 6.19
N ILE A 129 -8.83 10.08 7.22
CA ILE A 129 -10.16 9.77 7.75
C ILE A 129 -11.06 10.97 7.48
N LYS A 130 -12.26 10.72 6.97
CA LYS A 130 -13.14 11.77 6.49
C LYS A 130 -14.54 11.64 7.05
N CYS A 131 -15.04 12.73 7.62
CA CYS A 131 -16.44 12.91 8.00
C CYS A 131 -17.30 13.24 6.76
N ALA A 132 -18.61 12.95 6.83
CA ALA A 132 -19.52 13.27 5.75
C ALA A 132 -19.66 14.81 5.60
N THR A 133 -19.82 15.27 4.37
CA THR A 133 -19.80 16.70 3.99
C THR A 133 -20.96 17.01 3.08
N ILE A 134 -21.56 18.19 3.23
CA ILE A 134 -22.62 18.70 2.35
C ILE A 134 -22.06 18.87 0.92
N THR A 135 -22.81 18.48 -0.10
CA THR A 135 -22.59 18.98 -1.47
C THR A 135 -23.74 19.94 -1.75
N PRO A 136 -23.48 21.26 -1.85
CA PRO A 136 -24.56 22.26 -1.87
C PRO A 136 -25.34 22.24 -3.19
N ASP A 137 -26.66 22.33 -3.08
CA ASP A 137 -27.60 22.65 -4.17
C ASP A 137 -28.08 24.11 -4.01
N GLU A 138 -29.03 24.56 -4.83
CA GLU A 138 -29.59 25.92 -4.77
C GLU A 138 -30.20 26.25 -3.40
N THR A 139 -30.75 25.24 -2.72
CA THR A 139 -31.35 25.41 -1.39
C THR A 139 -30.25 25.63 -0.35
N ARG A 140 -29.19 24.80 -0.37
CA ARG A 140 -28.05 24.94 0.53
C ARG A 140 -27.26 26.22 0.29
N VAL A 141 -27.15 26.68 -0.96
CA VAL A 141 -26.55 28.00 -1.27
C VAL A 141 -27.30 29.12 -0.55
N LYS A 142 -28.64 29.10 -0.55
CA LYS A 142 -29.46 30.08 0.16
C LYS A 142 -29.38 29.92 1.68
N GLU A 143 -29.46 28.68 2.18
CA GLU A 143 -29.44 28.36 3.61
C GLU A 143 -28.17 28.87 4.30
N PHE A 144 -27.01 28.65 3.68
CA PHE A 144 -25.71 29.00 4.25
C PHE A 144 -25.13 30.32 3.72
N GLY A 145 -25.80 30.99 2.77
CA GLY A 145 -25.32 32.23 2.15
C GLY A 145 -24.00 32.05 1.38
N LEU A 146 -23.88 30.97 0.61
CA LEU A 146 -22.64 30.58 -0.06
C LEU A 146 -22.30 31.50 -1.24
N LYS A 147 -21.00 31.76 -1.45
CA LYS A 147 -20.49 32.52 -2.60
C LYS A 147 -20.77 31.82 -3.93
N ALA A 148 -20.74 30.49 -3.92
CA ALA A 148 -20.94 29.65 -5.10
C ALA A 148 -21.50 28.27 -4.71
N MET A 149 -22.06 27.57 -5.70
CA MET A 149 -22.42 26.17 -5.58
C MET A 149 -21.16 25.30 -5.69
N TRP A 150 -20.45 25.12 -4.57
CA TRP A 150 -19.19 24.38 -4.53
C TRP A 150 -19.35 22.92 -4.96
N ARG A 151 -18.31 22.38 -5.61
CA ARG A 151 -18.29 20.97 -6.03
C ARG A 151 -18.24 20.03 -4.81
N SER A 152 -18.59 18.77 -5.03
CA SER A 152 -18.53 17.75 -3.98
C SER A 152 -17.09 17.52 -3.50
N PRO A 153 -16.80 17.63 -2.18
CA PRO A 153 -15.47 17.35 -1.65
C PRO A 153 -15.00 15.94 -1.95
N ASN A 154 -15.92 14.98 -1.91
CA ASN A 154 -15.62 13.59 -2.23
C ASN A 154 -15.13 13.46 -3.67
N GLY A 155 -15.77 14.16 -4.62
CA GLY A 155 -15.37 14.19 -6.02
C GLY A 155 -13.97 14.77 -6.20
N THR A 156 -13.71 15.93 -5.59
CA THR A 156 -12.38 16.60 -5.64
C THR A 156 -11.28 15.71 -5.06
N ILE A 157 -11.48 15.14 -3.88
CA ILE A 157 -10.50 14.25 -3.23
C ILE A 157 -10.25 13.00 -4.08
N ARG A 158 -11.30 12.34 -4.58
CA ARG A 158 -11.17 11.16 -5.44
C ARG A 158 -10.42 11.47 -6.74
N ASN A 159 -10.63 12.66 -7.32
CA ASN A 159 -9.92 13.09 -8.52
C ASN A 159 -8.41 13.26 -8.26
N ILE A 160 -8.03 13.85 -7.12
CA ILE A 160 -6.62 14.06 -6.75
C ILE A 160 -5.95 12.73 -6.38
N LEU A 161 -6.64 11.88 -5.61
CA LEU A 161 -6.12 10.61 -5.12
C LEU A 161 -6.12 9.49 -6.17
N ASN A 162 -7.03 9.55 -7.14
CA ASN A 162 -7.16 8.61 -8.26
C ASN A 162 -7.13 7.12 -7.86
N GLY A 163 -8.27 6.60 -7.37
CA GLY A 163 -8.36 5.21 -6.89
C GLY A 163 -9.76 4.60 -6.99
N THR A 164 -9.90 3.44 -6.37
CA THR A 164 -11.17 2.69 -6.32
C THR A 164 -11.71 2.70 -4.90
N VAL A 165 -13.00 3.03 -4.77
CA VAL A 165 -13.68 3.06 -3.48
C VAL A 165 -14.31 1.70 -3.24
N PHE A 166 -13.85 1.00 -2.22
CA PHE A 166 -14.46 -0.26 -1.78
C PHE A 166 -15.46 0.01 -0.67
N ARG A 167 -16.69 -0.50 -0.84
CA ARG A 167 -17.77 -0.44 0.16
C ARG A 167 -18.20 -1.84 0.54
N GLU A 168 -18.17 -2.15 1.83
CA GLU A 168 -18.54 -3.47 2.37
C GLU A 168 -19.41 -3.32 3.64
N PRO A 169 -20.53 -4.05 3.76
CA PRO A 169 -21.42 -3.95 4.89
C PRO A 169 -20.81 -4.54 6.17
N ILE A 170 -21.13 -3.94 7.31
CA ILE A 170 -20.80 -4.43 8.64
C ILE A 170 -21.94 -5.35 9.08
N LEU A 171 -21.64 -6.65 9.23
CA LEU A 171 -22.65 -7.64 9.58
C LEU A 171 -22.86 -7.73 11.10
N CYS A 172 -24.09 -7.49 11.54
CA CYS A 172 -24.54 -7.74 12.89
C CYS A 172 -25.49 -8.95 12.91
N GLN A 173 -25.21 -9.96 13.76
CA GLN A 173 -25.97 -11.22 13.78
C GLN A 173 -27.46 -11.03 14.11
N ASN A 174 -27.80 -10.00 14.87
CA ASN A 174 -29.14 -9.68 15.34
C ASN A 174 -29.90 -8.69 14.44
N ILE A 175 -29.29 -8.21 13.34
CA ILE A 175 -29.95 -7.32 12.39
C ILE A 175 -30.44 -8.14 11.20
N PRO A 176 -31.77 -8.25 10.98
CA PRO A 176 -32.30 -8.92 9.82
C PRO A 176 -31.97 -8.12 8.55
N ARG A 177 -31.69 -8.84 7.47
CA ARG A 177 -31.43 -8.27 6.14
C ARG A 177 -32.75 -8.16 5.37
N ILE A 178 -32.88 -7.10 4.56
CA ILE A 178 -34.06 -6.91 3.69
C ILE A 178 -34.16 -8.04 2.67
N VAL A 179 -33.01 -8.46 2.12
CA VAL A 179 -32.90 -9.65 1.27
C VAL A 179 -32.38 -10.80 2.13
N PRO A 180 -33.24 -11.75 2.56
CA PRO A 180 -32.83 -12.77 3.53
C PRO A 180 -31.77 -13.74 3.01
N GLY A 181 -31.68 -13.89 1.68
CA GLY A 181 -30.72 -14.76 1.01
C GLY A 181 -29.26 -14.30 1.15
N TRP A 182 -29.00 -13.03 1.44
CA TRP A 182 -27.64 -12.49 1.56
C TRP A 182 -26.94 -12.94 2.86
N LYS A 183 -26.36 -14.13 2.84
CA LYS A 183 -25.67 -14.72 3.98
C LYS A 183 -24.25 -14.15 4.17
N LYS A 184 -23.60 -13.73 3.09
CA LYS A 184 -22.24 -13.18 3.06
C LYS A 184 -22.24 -11.71 2.61
N PRO A 185 -21.22 -10.91 2.96
CA PRO A 185 -21.13 -9.53 2.50
C PRO A 185 -21.01 -9.45 0.97
N ILE A 186 -21.47 -8.36 0.39
CA ILE A 186 -21.15 -8.01 -1.00
C ILE A 186 -20.27 -6.77 -0.96
N CYS A 187 -19.09 -6.84 -1.58
CA CYS A 187 -18.14 -5.73 -1.61
C CYS A 187 -18.24 -5.00 -2.95
N ILE A 188 -18.67 -3.73 -2.94
CA ILE A 188 -18.71 -2.89 -4.15
C ILE A 188 -17.34 -2.26 -4.35
N GLY A 189 -16.72 -2.46 -5.51
CA GLY A 189 -15.61 -1.64 -5.99
C GLY A 189 -16.14 -0.57 -6.93
N ARG A 190 -16.24 0.68 -6.49
CA ARG A 190 -16.69 1.81 -7.30
C ARG A 190 -15.51 2.47 -8.01
N HIS A 191 -15.61 2.60 -9.34
CA HIS A 191 -14.68 3.39 -10.13
C HIS A 191 -14.86 4.89 -9.88
N ALA A 192 -14.03 5.48 -9.02
CA ALA A 192 -14.20 6.86 -8.55
C ALA A 192 -13.57 7.91 -9.50
N PHE A 193 -13.77 7.76 -10.82
CA PHE A 193 -13.23 8.69 -11.83
C PHE A 193 -14.14 8.78 -13.06
N GLY A 194 -14.26 9.99 -13.63
CA GLY A 194 -14.92 10.23 -14.90
C GLY A 194 -16.44 10.01 -14.87
N ASP A 195 -16.99 9.69 -16.03
CA ASP A 195 -18.43 9.46 -16.27
C ASP A 195 -19.28 10.69 -15.86
N GLN A 196 -20.50 10.49 -15.34
CA GLN A 196 -21.42 11.56 -14.95
C GLN A 196 -20.80 12.58 -13.97
N TYR A 197 -19.83 12.16 -13.16
CA TYR A 197 -19.20 13.01 -12.13
C TYR A 197 -18.19 14.00 -12.72
N ARG A 198 -17.92 13.92 -14.03
CA ARG A 198 -17.11 14.88 -14.80
C ARG A 198 -17.75 15.18 -16.15
N ALA A 199 -19.07 15.09 -16.23
CA ALA A 199 -19.79 15.48 -17.42
C ALA A 199 -19.84 17.00 -17.58
N THR A 200 -20.01 17.45 -18.81
CA THR A 200 -20.45 18.80 -19.14
C THR A 200 -21.86 18.70 -19.70
N ASP A 201 -22.80 19.42 -19.10
CA ASP A 201 -24.21 19.42 -19.45
C ASP A 201 -24.73 20.83 -19.76
N THR A 202 -25.81 20.90 -20.53
CA THR A 202 -26.44 22.18 -20.91
C THR A 202 -27.92 22.00 -21.28
N VAL A 203 -28.68 23.08 -21.11
CA VAL A 203 -30.04 23.22 -21.62
C VAL A 203 -29.97 23.79 -23.04
N ILE A 204 -30.68 23.15 -23.97
CA ILE A 204 -30.81 23.59 -25.36
C ILE A 204 -32.12 24.36 -25.48
N GLU A 205 -32.06 25.65 -25.83
CA GLU A 205 -33.24 26.53 -25.81
C GLU A 205 -34.09 26.48 -27.10
N GLY A 206 -33.56 25.94 -28.20
CA GLY A 206 -34.22 25.95 -29.50
C GLY A 206 -33.73 24.87 -30.46
N SER A 207 -34.18 24.91 -31.70
CA SER A 207 -33.80 23.93 -32.72
C SER A 207 -32.33 24.09 -33.15
N GLY A 208 -31.61 22.97 -33.34
CA GLY A 208 -30.22 22.99 -33.77
C GLY A 208 -29.55 21.62 -33.73
N LYS A 209 -28.38 21.50 -34.35
CA LYS A 209 -27.60 20.25 -34.37
C LYS A 209 -26.60 20.19 -33.23
N LEU A 210 -26.64 19.12 -32.46
CA LEU A 210 -25.63 18.78 -31.45
C LEU A 210 -24.60 17.82 -32.07
N LYS A 211 -23.32 18.18 -31.95
CA LYS A 211 -22.19 17.36 -32.39
C LYS A 211 -21.19 17.18 -31.26
N LEU A 212 -20.48 16.06 -31.25
CA LEU A 212 -19.26 15.83 -30.47
C LEU A 212 -18.06 15.95 -31.41
N ILE A 213 -17.11 16.81 -31.06
CA ILE A 213 -15.89 17.06 -31.83
C ILE A 213 -14.70 16.65 -30.98
N PHE A 214 -13.81 15.84 -31.55
CA PHE A 214 -12.51 15.51 -30.96
C PHE A 214 -11.39 15.96 -31.89
N GLU A 215 -10.54 16.85 -31.39
CA GLU A 215 -9.40 17.42 -32.09
C GLU A 215 -8.11 16.78 -31.56
N PRO A 216 -7.39 16.02 -32.39
CA PRO A 216 -6.17 15.38 -31.94
C PRO A 216 -5.02 16.41 -31.85
N GLU A 217 -4.20 16.31 -30.80
CA GLU A 217 -3.08 17.24 -30.54
C GLU A 217 -2.01 17.24 -31.63
N ASP A 218 -1.89 16.16 -32.39
CA ASP A 218 -0.93 16.01 -33.49
C ASP A 218 -1.32 16.81 -34.75
N GLY A 219 -2.42 17.58 -34.69
CA GLY A 219 -2.94 18.35 -35.82
C GLY A 219 -3.64 17.48 -36.86
N GLY A 220 -3.92 16.21 -36.55
CA GLY A 220 -4.73 15.34 -37.38
C GLY A 220 -6.15 15.86 -37.59
N ARG A 221 -6.87 15.27 -38.55
CA ARG A 221 -8.23 15.70 -38.89
C ARG A 221 -9.18 15.52 -37.69
N PRO A 222 -9.91 16.57 -37.26
CA PRO A 222 -10.91 16.44 -36.21
C PRO A 222 -11.96 15.39 -36.56
N SER A 223 -12.34 14.58 -35.57
CA SER A 223 -13.48 13.68 -35.71
C SER A 223 -14.75 14.39 -35.24
N GLU A 224 -15.76 14.45 -36.10
CA GLU A 224 -17.08 14.98 -35.77
C GLU A 224 -18.10 13.85 -35.74
N LEU A 225 -18.86 13.77 -34.67
CA LEU A 225 -19.95 12.82 -34.49
C LEU A 225 -21.25 13.60 -34.25
N GLU A 226 -22.22 13.47 -35.14
CA GLU A 226 -23.55 14.02 -34.91
C GLU A 226 -24.24 13.22 -33.79
N VAL A 227 -24.71 13.92 -32.76
CA VAL A 227 -25.39 13.31 -31.60
C VAL A 227 -26.90 13.33 -31.82
N TYR A 228 -27.44 14.51 -32.12
CA TYR A 228 -28.88 14.70 -32.33
C TYR A 228 -29.18 16.02 -33.06
N ASP A 229 -30.32 16.09 -33.74
CA ASP A 229 -30.85 17.29 -34.38
C ASP A 229 -32.12 17.74 -33.65
N PHE A 230 -31.95 18.70 -32.73
CA PHE A 230 -33.02 19.25 -31.91
C PHE A 230 -34.02 20.02 -32.77
N LYS A 231 -35.32 19.72 -32.59
CA LYS A 231 -36.44 20.44 -33.22
C LYS A 231 -37.12 21.46 -32.29
N GLY A 232 -36.62 21.60 -31.07
CA GLY A 232 -37.13 22.46 -30.01
C GLY A 232 -36.29 22.31 -28.74
N PRO A 233 -36.74 22.87 -27.60
CA PRO A 233 -35.98 22.83 -26.36
C PRO A 233 -35.66 21.40 -25.87
N GLY A 234 -34.52 21.23 -25.21
CA GLY A 234 -34.07 19.95 -24.68
C GLY A 234 -32.85 20.07 -23.77
N ILE A 235 -32.17 18.95 -23.53
CA ILE A 235 -30.96 18.89 -22.69
C ILE A 235 -29.90 18.01 -23.36
N ALA A 236 -28.64 18.31 -23.10
CA ALA A 236 -27.51 17.56 -23.62
C ALA A 236 -26.44 17.38 -22.54
N LEU A 237 -25.69 16.28 -22.64
CA LEU A 237 -24.51 16.03 -21.80
C LEU A 237 -23.43 15.32 -22.60
N ALA A 238 -22.17 15.57 -22.23
CA ALA A 238 -21.00 14.83 -22.70
C ALA A 238 -20.20 14.35 -21.50
N MET A 239 -19.74 13.09 -21.53
CA MET A 239 -18.91 12.51 -20.48
C MET A 239 -17.75 11.70 -21.08
N TYR A 240 -16.74 11.42 -20.25
CA TYR A 240 -15.55 10.70 -20.69
C TYR A 240 -14.96 9.84 -19.58
N ASN A 241 -14.12 8.89 -20.01
CA ASN A 241 -13.21 8.16 -19.15
C ASN A 241 -11.88 7.94 -19.88
N VAL A 242 -10.88 7.40 -19.17
CA VAL A 242 -9.55 7.16 -19.75
C VAL A 242 -9.08 5.74 -19.44
N ASP A 243 -8.49 5.08 -20.44
CA ASP A 243 -8.03 3.69 -20.35
C ASP A 243 -7.14 3.43 -19.13
N GLN A 244 -6.27 4.38 -18.79
CA GLN A 244 -5.38 4.27 -17.64
C GLN A 244 -6.15 4.16 -16.32
N SER A 245 -7.25 4.92 -16.17
CA SER A 245 -8.08 4.91 -14.97
C SER A 245 -8.87 3.61 -14.89
N ILE A 246 -9.43 3.15 -16.01
CA ILE A 246 -10.15 1.87 -16.11
C ILE A 246 -9.22 0.70 -15.79
N ARG A 247 -7.99 0.69 -16.31
CA ARG A 247 -7.01 -0.36 -16.03
C ARG A 247 -6.63 -0.41 -14.55
N ALA A 248 -6.44 0.75 -13.92
CA ALA A 248 -6.18 0.82 -12.49
C ALA A 248 -7.37 0.33 -11.65
N PHE A 249 -8.58 0.64 -12.07
CA PHE A 249 -9.80 0.13 -11.47
C PHE A 249 -9.90 -1.40 -11.60
N ALA A 250 -9.56 -1.96 -12.75
CA ALA A 250 -9.50 -3.41 -12.95
C ALA A 250 -8.47 -4.06 -12.00
N GLU A 251 -7.25 -3.54 -11.96
CA GLU A 251 -6.17 -4.07 -11.12
C GLU A 251 -6.51 -4.05 -9.63
N SER A 252 -7.06 -2.94 -9.14
CA SER A 252 -7.47 -2.82 -7.73
C SER A 252 -8.64 -3.74 -7.39
N SER A 253 -9.62 -3.89 -8.27
CA SER A 253 -10.76 -4.79 -8.09
C SER A 253 -10.32 -6.26 -8.05
N MET A 254 -9.39 -6.65 -8.94
CA MET A 254 -8.78 -7.98 -8.96
C MET A 254 -7.96 -8.24 -7.70
N ALA A 255 -7.16 -7.27 -7.25
CA ALA A 255 -6.38 -7.38 -6.03
C ALA A 255 -7.28 -7.53 -4.78
N MET A 256 -8.38 -6.78 -4.71
CA MET A 256 -9.36 -6.88 -3.63
C MET A 256 -10.03 -8.26 -3.61
N ALA A 257 -10.52 -8.73 -4.76
CA ALA A 257 -11.15 -10.04 -4.90
C ALA A 257 -10.17 -11.17 -4.53
N PHE A 258 -8.93 -11.09 -5.01
CA PHE A 258 -7.88 -12.05 -4.67
C PHE A 258 -7.49 -12.03 -3.18
N GLY A 259 -7.43 -10.85 -2.56
CA GLY A 259 -7.17 -10.71 -1.12
C GLY A 259 -8.26 -11.32 -0.27
N LYS A 260 -9.53 -11.21 -0.70
CA LYS A 260 -10.69 -11.81 -0.04
C LYS A 260 -10.92 -13.28 -0.42
N LYS A 261 -10.22 -13.79 -1.44
CA LYS A 261 -10.47 -15.11 -2.05
C LYS A 261 -11.92 -15.26 -2.50
N TRP A 262 -12.45 -14.21 -3.13
CA TRP A 262 -13.82 -14.13 -3.63
C TRP A 262 -13.84 -13.97 -5.16
N PRO A 263 -14.90 -14.41 -5.86
CA PRO A 263 -15.07 -14.11 -7.28
C PRO A 263 -15.31 -12.61 -7.50
N LEU A 264 -15.02 -12.16 -8.71
CA LEU A 264 -15.14 -10.77 -9.15
C LEU A 264 -16.13 -10.64 -10.31
N TYR A 265 -17.07 -9.70 -10.19
CA TYR A 265 -18.01 -9.37 -11.26
C TYR A 265 -17.83 -7.91 -11.70
N LEU A 266 -17.67 -7.66 -13.00
CA LEU A 266 -17.82 -6.32 -13.59
C LEU A 266 -19.19 -6.22 -14.25
N SER A 267 -19.93 -5.14 -13.98
CA SER A 267 -21.19 -4.86 -14.67
C SER A 267 -21.12 -3.62 -15.56
N THR A 268 -21.63 -3.72 -16.78
CA THR A 268 -21.78 -2.58 -17.71
C THR A 268 -23.04 -2.72 -18.58
N LYS A 269 -23.34 -1.75 -19.45
CA LYS A 269 -24.38 -1.84 -20.48
C LYS A 269 -23.77 -1.80 -21.90
N ASN A 270 -22.74 -2.62 -22.13
CA ASN A 270 -21.98 -2.64 -23.40
C ASN A 270 -22.79 -3.06 -24.64
N THR A 271 -23.98 -3.66 -24.49
CA THR A 271 -24.88 -3.90 -25.63
C THR A 271 -25.45 -2.60 -26.21
N ILE A 272 -25.60 -1.57 -25.38
CA ILE A 272 -26.09 -0.23 -25.75
C ILE A 272 -24.90 0.71 -25.97
N LEU A 273 -24.04 0.88 -24.97
CA LEU A 273 -22.84 1.72 -25.05
C LEU A 273 -21.67 0.92 -25.62
N LYS A 274 -21.79 0.51 -26.88
CA LYS A 274 -20.89 -0.46 -27.53
C LYS A 274 -19.41 -0.07 -27.48
N LYS A 275 -19.09 1.21 -27.68
CA LYS A 275 -17.70 1.70 -27.61
C LYS A 275 -17.29 2.04 -26.18
N TYR A 276 -18.10 2.81 -25.45
CA TYR A 276 -17.76 3.32 -24.12
C TYR A 276 -17.70 2.20 -23.08
N ASP A 277 -18.78 1.45 -22.89
CA ASP A 277 -18.85 0.34 -21.92
C ASP A 277 -18.17 -0.92 -22.46
N GLY A 278 -18.06 -1.06 -23.78
CA GLY A 278 -17.19 -2.05 -24.42
C GLY A 278 -15.75 -1.89 -23.96
N ARG A 279 -15.23 -0.65 -23.90
CA ARG A 279 -13.85 -0.40 -23.48
C ARG A 279 -13.58 -0.83 -22.03
N PHE A 280 -14.54 -0.66 -21.12
CA PHE A 280 -14.44 -1.20 -19.76
C PHE A 280 -14.32 -2.72 -19.74
N LYS A 281 -15.21 -3.40 -20.48
CA LYS A 281 -15.21 -4.85 -20.59
C LYS A 281 -13.88 -5.36 -21.15
N ASP A 282 -13.42 -4.77 -22.24
CA ASP A 282 -12.20 -5.19 -22.93
C ASP A 282 -10.97 -5.02 -22.03
N ILE A 283 -10.81 -3.86 -21.38
CA ILE A 283 -9.67 -3.62 -20.49
C ILE A 283 -9.67 -4.55 -19.28
N PHE A 284 -10.83 -4.82 -18.67
CA PHE A 284 -10.89 -5.79 -17.57
C PHE A 284 -10.53 -7.20 -18.02
N GLN A 285 -10.98 -7.61 -19.20
CA GLN A 285 -10.63 -8.91 -19.78
C GLN A 285 -9.13 -9.01 -20.06
N GLU A 286 -8.54 -7.99 -20.69
CA GLU A 286 -7.09 -7.89 -20.93
C GLU A 286 -6.30 -8.03 -19.63
N VAL A 287 -6.65 -7.24 -18.60
CA VAL A 287 -5.96 -7.28 -17.29
C VAL A 287 -6.10 -8.65 -16.63
N TYR A 288 -7.30 -9.25 -16.70
CA TYR A 288 -7.54 -10.57 -16.15
C TYR A 288 -6.64 -11.62 -16.80
N GLU A 289 -6.67 -11.71 -18.13
CA GLU A 289 -5.91 -12.71 -18.89
C GLU A 289 -4.40 -12.55 -18.73
N GLU A 290 -3.90 -11.32 -18.77
CA GLU A 290 -2.47 -11.04 -18.67
C GLU A 290 -1.88 -11.33 -17.28
N ARG A 291 -2.62 -11.06 -16.20
CA ARG A 291 -2.02 -10.93 -14.85
C ARG A 291 -2.68 -11.72 -13.73
N TRP A 292 -3.93 -12.13 -13.90
CA TRP A 292 -4.76 -12.62 -12.79
C TRP A 292 -5.40 -13.98 -13.02
N LYS A 293 -5.68 -14.37 -14.26
CA LYS A 293 -6.37 -15.62 -14.60
C LYS A 293 -5.78 -16.83 -13.88
N LYS A 294 -4.47 -17.05 -14.02
CA LYS A 294 -3.78 -18.16 -13.35
C LYS A 294 -3.93 -18.10 -11.82
N LYS A 295 -3.77 -16.93 -11.21
CA LYS A 295 -3.88 -16.76 -9.74
C LYS A 295 -5.30 -17.03 -9.24
N PHE A 296 -6.29 -16.62 -10.02
CA PHE A 296 -7.71 -16.79 -9.72
C PHE A 296 -8.10 -18.28 -9.81
N GLU A 297 -7.73 -18.95 -10.90
CA GLU A 297 -7.94 -20.38 -11.11
C GLU A 297 -7.28 -21.23 -10.01
N GLU A 298 -6.03 -20.92 -9.62
CA GLU A 298 -5.32 -21.58 -8.52
C GLU A 298 -6.05 -21.50 -7.16
N HIS A 299 -6.92 -20.51 -6.97
CA HIS A 299 -7.69 -20.32 -5.74
C HIS A 299 -9.19 -20.60 -5.93
N SER A 300 -9.56 -21.20 -7.06
CA SER A 300 -10.96 -21.55 -7.38
C SER A 300 -11.91 -20.33 -7.33
N ILE A 301 -11.40 -19.16 -7.70
CA ILE A 301 -12.19 -17.94 -7.91
C ILE A 301 -12.13 -17.55 -9.40
N TRP A 302 -13.07 -16.73 -9.86
CA TRP A 302 -13.17 -16.33 -11.26
C TRP A 302 -13.49 -14.84 -11.40
N TYR A 303 -13.24 -14.33 -12.60
CA TYR A 303 -13.73 -13.03 -13.04
C TYR A 303 -14.80 -13.24 -14.11
N GLU A 304 -15.88 -12.46 -14.04
CA GLU A 304 -16.94 -12.48 -15.03
C GLU A 304 -17.45 -11.06 -15.33
N HIS A 305 -17.69 -10.78 -16.61
CA HIS A 305 -18.43 -9.59 -17.04
C HIS A 305 -19.92 -9.93 -17.18
N ARG A 306 -20.80 -9.07 -16.65
CA ARG A 306 -22.25 -9.17 -16.79
C ARG A 306 -22.87 -7.87 -17.31
N LEU A 307 -24.02 -7.97 -17.94
CA LEU A 307 -24.85 -6.79 -18.16
C LEU A 307 -25.43 -6.32 -16.83
N ILE A 308 -25.49 -5.00 -16.61
CA ILE A 308 -25.89 -4.42 -15.32
C ILE A 308 -27.28 -4.87 -14.85
N ASP A 309 -28.24 -5.02 -15.77
CA ASP A 309 -29.58 -5.52 -15.50
C ASP A 309 -29.60 -7.00 -15.08
N ASP A 310 -28.78 -7.84 -15.69
CA ASP A 310 -28.61 -9.23 -15.24
C ASP A 310 -27.87 -9.28 -13.89
N MET A 311 -26.86 -8.42 -13.70
CA MET A 311 -26.09 -8.39 -12.46
C MET A 311 -26.96 -8.01 -11.26
N VAL A 312 -27.82 -7.00 -11.36
CA VAL A 312 -28.71 -6.62 -10.24
C VAL A 312 -29.73 -7.73 -9.94
N ALA A 313 -30.21 -8.45 -10.96
CA ALA A 313 -31.09 -9.59 -10.77
C ALA A 313 -30.38 -10.79 -10.11
N TYR A 314 -29.12 -11.05 -10.51
CA TYR A 314 -28.26 -12.04 -9.87
C TYR A 314 -27.99 -11.69 -8.40
N VAL A 315 -27.68 -10.42 -8.11
CA VAL A 315 -27.41 -9.92 -6.75
C VAL A 315 -28.55 -10.29 -5.81
N LEU A 316 -29.80 -10.03 -6.19
CA LEU A 316 -30.99 -10.36 -5.38
C LEU A 316 -31.14 -11.86 -5.07
N LYS A 317 -30.67 -12.74 -5.96
CA LYS A 317 -30.78 -14.20 -5.83
C LYS A 317 -29.54 -14.86 -5.22
N SER A 318 -28.42 -14.14 -5.18
CA SER A 318 -27.15 -14.64 -4.68
C SER A 318 -27.14 -14.80 -3.16
N GLU A 319 -26.16 -15.55 -2.64
CA GLU A 319 -25.88 -15.59 -1.20
C GLU A 319 -24.91 -14.49 -0.74
N GLY A 320 -24.47 -13.60 -1.64
CA GLY A 320 -23.34 -12.70 -1.43
C GLY A 320 -21.97 -13.39 -1.51
N GLY A 321 -20.92 -12.73 -1.00
CA GLY A 321 -19.56 -13.29 -0.92
C GLY A 321 -18.74 -13.10 -2.20
N TYR A 322 -18.90 -11.95 -2.85
CA TYR A 322 -18.18 -11.58 -4.06
C TYR A 322 -17.83 -10.09 -4.06
N VAL A 323 -16.85 -9.74 -4.90
CA VAL A 323 -16.56 -8.35 -5.22
C VAL A 323 -17.33 -7.99 -6.49
N TRP A 324 -18.03 -6.87 -6.45
CA TRP A 324 -18.76 -6.31 -7.59
C TRP A 324 -18.14 -4.98 -7.99
N ALA A 325 -17.38 -5.00 -9.07
CA ALA A 325 -16.82 -3.82 -9.72
C ALA A 325 -17.93 -3.08 -10.49
N CYS A 326 -18.22 -1.86 -10.04
CA CYS A 326 -19.20 -0.97 -10.63
C CYS A 326 -18.54 0.26 -11.24
N LYS A 327 -19.07 0.71 -12.38
CA LYS A 327 -18.80 2.05 -12.90
C LYS A 327 -19.20 3.12 -11.88
N ASN A 328 -18.78 4.36 -12.10
CA ASN A 328 -18.87 5.40 -11.08
C ASN A 328 -20.30 5.60 -10.56
N TYR A 329 -21.27 5.75 -11.48
CA TYR A 329 -22.68 5.94 -11.14
C TYR A 329 -23.32 4.69 -10.52
N ASP A 330 -23.12 3.52 -11.15
CA ASP A 330 -23.65 2.26 -10.64
C ASP A 330 -23.14 1.98 -9.22
N GLY A 331 -21.85 2.23 -8.97
CA GLY A 331 -21.24 2.01 -7.66
C GLY A 331 -21.75 2.96 -6.59
N ASP A 332 -22.23 4.15 -6.96
CA ASP A 332 -22.89 5.07 -6.03
C ASP A 332 -24.25 4.48 -5.61
N VAL A 333 -25.14 4.28 -6.59
CA VAL A 333 -26.52 3.84 -6.36
C VAL A 333 -26.57 2.46 -5.69
N GLN A 334 -25.80 1.49 -6.21
CA GLN A 334 -25.88 0.10 -5.75
C GLN A 334 -25.26 -0.08 -4.36
N SER A 335 -24.28 0.75 -3.99
CA SER A 335 -23.69 0.66 -2.65
C SER A 335 -24.64 1.14 -1.55
N ASP A 336 -25.47 2.16 -1.83
CA ASP A 336 -26.49 2.63 -0.89
C ASP A 336 -27.64 1.61 -0.79
N LEU A 337 -28.04 1.01 -1.93
CA LEU A 337 -29.00 -0.10 -1.95
C LEU A 337 -28.51 -1.26 -1.09
N LEU A 338 -27.26 -1.68 -1.26
CA LEU A 338 -26.68 -2.75 -0.44
C LEU A 338 -26.61 -2.36 1.03
N ALA A 339 -26.19 -1.14 1.36
CA ALA A 339 -26.13 -0.70 2.76
C ALA A 339 -27.50 -0.78 3.44
N GLN A 340 -28.55 -0.29 2.77
CA GLN A 340 -29.91 -0.40 3.27
C GLN A 340 -30.39 -1.85 3.33
N GLY A 341 -30.05 -2.66 2.32
CA GLY A 341 -30.44 -4.07 2.26
C GLY A 341 -29.76 -4.94 3.34
N PHE A 342 -28.57 -4.56 3.79
CA PHE A 342 -27.89 -5.16 4.94
C PHE A 342 -28.27 -4.52 6.29
N GLY A 343 -29.16 -3.52 6.29
CA GLY A 343 -29.81 -2.97 7.49
C GLY A 343 -29.90 -1.45 7.50
N SER A 344 -28.76 -0.77 7.31
CA SER A 344 -28.68 0.70 7.36
C SER A 344 -27.41 1.20 6.67
N LEU A 345 -27.48 2.42 6.11
CA LEU A 345 -26.29 3.13 5.61
C LEU A 345 -25.20 3.30 6.69
N GLY A 346 -25.57 3.35 7.97
CA GLY A 346 -24.61 3.42 9.08
C GLY A 346 -23.80 2.13 9.29
N LEU A 347 -24.20 1.01 8.67
CA LEU A 347 -23.54 -0.30 8.76
C LEU A 347 -22.73 -0.59 7.49
N MET A 348 -22.02 0.41 6.95
CA MET A 348 -21.23 0.28 5.72
C MET A 348 -19.85 0.90 5.92
N THR A 349 -18.79 0.17 5.54
CA THR A 349 -17.43 0.73 5.46
C THR A 349 -17.18 1.30 4.08
N SER A 350 -16.30 2.31 3.96
CA SER A 350 -15.90 2.87 2.66
C SER A 350 -14.41 3.25 2.68
N VAL A 351 -13.60 2.62 1.82
CA VAL A 351 -12.14 2.81 1.78
C VAL A 351 -11.66 3.08 0.35
N LEU A 352 -10.82 4.10 0.17
CA LEU A 352 -10.14 4.42 -1.09
C LEU A 352 -8.69 3.91 -1.05
N VAL A 353 -8.25 3.16 -2.06
CA VAL A 353 -6.90 2.55 -2.10
C VAL A 353 -6.01 3.20 -3.18
N LEU A 354 -4.75 3.55 -2.83
CA LEU A 354 -3.75 4.20 -3.69
C LEU A 354 -2.75 3.21 -4.35
N LYS A 355 -1.95 3.67 -5.33
CA LYS A 355 -1.02 2.85 -6.16
C LYS A 355 0.43 2.76 -5.63
N VAL A 356 1.14 1.69 -6.00
CA VAL A 356 2.57 1.42 -5.72
C VAL A 356 3.42 1.60 -6.99
N TYR A 357 4.65 2.13 -6.88
CA TYR A 357 5.60 2.30 -8.00
C TYR A 357 6.18 0.95 -8.49
N PRO A 358 5.87 0.48 -9.72
CA PRO A 358 6.08 -0.92 -10.10
C PRO A 358 7.32 -1.21 -11.00
N PHE A 359 8.37 -0.36 -10.97
CA PHE A 359 9.49 -0.42 -11.93
C PHE A 359 10.87 -0.70 -11.27
N PRO A 360 11.14 -1.93 -10.79
CA PRO A 360 12.38 -2.28 -10.09
C PRO A 360 13.63 -2.27 -10.97
N ALA A 361 13.55 -2.60 -12.26
CA ALA A 361 14.71 -2.58 -13.15
C ALA A 361 15.17 -1.15 -13.40
N THR A 362 14.23 -0.23 -13.55
CA THR A 362 14.54 1.19 -13.73
C THR A 362 15.16 1.79 -12.46
N VAL A 363 14.63 1.48 -11.26
CA VAL A 363 15.26 1.90 -9.98
C VAL A 363 16.70 1.38 -9.90
N THR A 364 16.93 0.12 -10.27
CA THR A 364 18.27 -0.49 -10.25
C THR A 364 19.21 0.16 -11.26
N ALA A 365 18.72 0.47 -12.48
CA ALA A 365 19.49 1.18 -13.49
C ALA A 365 19.87 2.60 -13.02
N PHE A 366 18.97 3.32 -12.37
CA PHE A 366 19.26 4.62 -11.75
C PHE A 366 20.34 4.53 -10.67
N GLN A 367 20.31 3.48 -9.84
CA GLN A 367 21.34 3.24 -8.82
C GLN A 367 22.72 3.06 -9.45
N PHE A 368 22.84 2.22 -10.49
CA PHE A 368 24.10 2.04 -11.21
C PHE A 368 24.52 3.28 -12.02
N GLY A 369 23.56 4.02 -12.58
CA GLY A 369 23.83 5.28 -13.29
C GLY A 369 24.41 6.35 -12.37
N CYS A 370 23.82 6.55 -11.18
CA CYS A 370 24.36 7.46 -10.17
C CYS A 370 25.77 7.05 -9.76
N GLY A 371 26.01 5.75 -9.50
CA GLY A 371 27.33 5.24 -9.18
C GLY A 371 28.35 5.48 -10.30
N THR A 372 27.94 5.26 -11.56
CA THR A 372 28.77 5.50 -12.75
C THR A 372 29.19 6.96 -12.84
N VAL A 373 28.28 7.91 -12.60
CA VAL A 373 28.60 9.35 -12.59
C VAL A 373 29.62 9.68 -11.50
N VAL A 374 29.43 9.16 -10.28
CA VAL A 374 30.38 9.36 -9.17
C VAL A 374 31.77 8.83 -9.51
N ILE A 375 31.85 7.64 -10.11
CA ILE A 375 33.11 7.01 -10.53
C ILE A 375 33.81 7.84 -11.62
N LEU A 376 33.06 8.28 -12.64
CA LEU A 376 33.61 9.08 -13.73
C LEU A 376 34.15 10.41 -13.21
N LEU A 377 33.46 11.06 -12.27
CA LEU A 377 33.95 12.27 -11.61
C LEU A 377 35.22 12.00 -10.79
N MET A 378 35.29 10.90 -10.04
CA MET A 378 36.48 10.51 -9.29
C MET A 378 37.71 10.35 -10.20
N TRP A 379 37.56 9.71 -11.37
CA TRP A 379 38.65 9.57 -12.33
C TRP A 379 38.96 10.85 -13.11
N ALA A 380 37.95 11.68 -13.41
CA ALA A 380 38.14 12.96 -14.10
C ALA A 380 38.89 13.98 -13.23
N LEU A 381 38.57 14.01 -11.93
CA LEU A 381 39.24 14.85 -10.93
C LEU A 381 40.56 14.26 -10.41
N ASN A 382 41.00 13.12 -10.95
CA ASN A 382 42.20 12.39 -10.54
C ASN A 382 42.24 12.07 -9.02
N LEU A 383 41.08 11.86 -8.40
CA LEU A 383 40.98 11.47 -6.99
C LEU A 383 41.41 10.01 -6.77
N HIS A 384 41.39 9.18 -7.82
CA HIS A 384 41.89 7.80 -7.82
C HIS A 384 42.52 7.45 -9.17
N PRO A 385 43.61 6.66 -9.21
CA PRO A 385 44.22 6.23 -10.47
C PRO A 385 43.23 5.48 -11.36
N LYS A 386 43.29 5.76 -12.66
CA LYS A 386 42.49 5.09 -13.68
C LYS A 386 42.87 3.61 -13.78
N PRO A 387 41.90 2.71 -14.03
CA PRO A 387 42.15 1.28 -14.07
C PRO A 387 43.00 0.89 -15.27
N LYS A 388 43.94 -0.05 -15.06
CA LYS A 388 44.63 -0.79 -16.12
C LYS A 388 44.14 -2.24 -16.06
N VAL A 389 43.41 -2.67 -17.07
CA VAL A 389 42.79 -4.02 -17.11
C VAL A 389 43.30 -4.75 -18.33
N SER A 390 43.88 -5.94 -18.14
CA SER A 390 44.28 -6.81 -19.25
C SER A 390 43.06 -7.52 -19.86
N ARG A 391 43.16 -7.95 -21.13
CA ARG A 391 42.05 -8.61 -21.84
C ARG A 391 41.56 -9.89 -21.14
N SER A 392 42.47 -10.62 -20.48
CA SER A 392 42.15 -11.84 -19.72
C SER A 392 41.38 -11.54 -18.42
N GLN A 393 41.65 -10.40 -17.77
CA GLN A 393 40.92 -9.95 -16.59
C GLN A 393 39.52 -9.46 -16.94
N PHE A 394 39.35 -8.82 -18.09
CA PHE A 394 38.07 -8.26 -18.52
C PHE A 394 36.95 -9.32 -18.55
N ALA A 395 37.22 -10.52 -19.07
CA ALA A 395 36.22 -11.60 -19.10
C ALA A 395 35.75 -12.01 -17.70
N ALA A 396 36.68 -12.07 -16.73
CA ALA A 396 36.34 -12.40 -15.35
C ALA A 396 35.57 -11.26 -14.65
N ILE A 397 35.95 -10.00 -14.91
CA ILE A 397 35.25 -8.81 -14.40
C ILE A 397 33.84 -8.71 -14.99
N PHE A 398 33.68 -9.01 -16.29
CA PHE A 398 32.39 -9.03 -16.97
C PHE A 398 31.43 -10.04 -16.32
N LEU A 399 31.90 -11.25 -16.02
CA LEU A 399 31.08 -12.25 -15.32
C LEU A 399 30.68 -11.79 -13.91
N LEU A 400 31.58 -11.10 -13.20
CA LEU A 400 31.24 -10.46 -11.92
C LEU A 400 30.19 -9.36 -12.08
N ALA A 401 30.27 -8.56 -13.14
CA ALA A 401 29.31 -7.51 -13.44
C ALA A 401 27.92 -8.07 -13.72
N LEU A 402 27.81 -9.16 -14.49
CA LEU A 402 26.54 -9.86 -14.69
C LEU A 402 25.94 -10.34 -13.36
N GLY A 403 26.76 -10.97 -12.51
CA GLY A 403 26.32 -11.40 -11.18
C GLY A 403 25.89 -10.22 -10.30
N HIS A 404 26.61 -9.09 -10.37
CA HIS A 404 26.26 -7.88 -9.66
C HIS A 404 24.93 -7.30 -10.14
N THR A 405 24.71 -7.23 -11.46
CA THR A 405 23.47 -6.71 -12.04
C THR A 405 22.28 -7.55 -11.62
N VAL A 406 22.34 -8.86 -11.87
CA VAL A 406 21.24 -9.78 -11.56
C VAL A 406 20.96 -9.81 -10.06
N GLY A 407 22.00 -9.87 -9.22
CA GLY A 407 21.84 -9.91 -7.77
C GLY A 407 21.16 -8.66 -7.19
N ASN A 408 21.47 -7.47 -7.70
CA ASN A 408 20.85 -6.23 -7.22
C ASN A 408 19.46 -6.02 -7.82
N LEU A 409 19.26 -6.32 -9.11
CA LEU A 409 17.94 -6.30 -9.74
C LEU A 409 16.95 -7.18 -8.98
N LEU A 410 17.32 -8.44 -8.70
CA LEU A 410 16.48 -9.36 -7.95
C LEU A 410 16.22 -8.90 -6.51
N THR A 411 17.16 -8.17 -5.91
CA THR A 411 16.93 -7.56 -4.59
C THR A 411 15.84 -6.50 -4.68
N ASN A 412 15.89 -5.60 -5.66
CA ASN A 412 14.89 -4.55 -5.84
C ASN A 412 13.54 -5.10 -6.29
N VAL A 413 13.52 -6.18 -7.08
CA VAL A 413 12.29 -6.92 -7.41
C VAL A 413 11.64 -7.47 -6.13
N SER A 414 12.43 -8.05 -5.23
CA SER A 414 11.91 -8.55 -3.94
C SER A 414 11.31 -7.43 -3.10
N LEU A 415 12.03 -6.31 -2.92
CA LEU A 415 11.57 -5.15 -2.16
C LEU A 415 10.31 -4.50 -2.75
N GLY A 416 10.07 -4.65 -4.05
CA GLY A 416 8.83 -4.20 -4.70
C GLY A 416 7.65 -5.17 -4.60
N LYS A 417 7.84 -6.37 -4.04
CA LYS A 417 6.82 -7.44 -3.98
C LYS A 417 6.48 -7.93 -2.58
N VAL A 418 7.38 -7.77 -1.61
CA VAL A 418 7.20 -8.18 -0.21
C VAL A 418 7.75 -7.12 0.73
N ALA A 419 7.46 -7.24 2.03
CA ALA A 419 7.99 -6.33 3.04
C ALA A 419 9.54 -6.30 3.05
N VAL A 420 10.11 -5.11 3.29
CA VAL A 420 11.56 -4.91 3.41
C VAL A 420 12.16 -5.83 4.47
N SER A 421 11.52 -5.91 5.63
CA SER A 421 11.90 -6.81 6.73
C SER A 421 11.96 -8.27 6.28
N PHE A 422 10.98 -8.71 5.50
CA PHE A 422 10.92 -10.08 4.98
C PHE A 422 12.01 -10.36 3.94
N THR A 423 12.21 -9.48 2.95
CA THR A 423 13.32 -9.59 1.99
C THR A 423 14.65 -9.72 2.73
N HIS A 424 14.90 -8.88 3.74
CA HIS A 424 16.15 -8.94 4.49
C HIS A 424 16.24 -10.15 5.42
N THR A 425 15.12 -10.68 5.90
CA THR A 425 15.07 -11.95 6.65
C THR A 425 15.50 -13.12 5.76
N ILE A 426 14.91 -13.28 4.57
CA ILE A 426 15.36 -14.29 3.58
C ILE A 426 16.83 -14.07 3.23
N LYS A 427 17.21 -12.81 3.01
CA LYS A 427 18.58 -12.50 2.64
C LYS A 427 19.59 -12.85 3.74
N ALA A 428 19.17 -13.03 5.00
CA ALA A 428 20.04 -13.52 6.09
C ALA A 428 20.58 -14.95 5.87
N MET A 429 20.08 -15.70 4.89
CA MET A 429 20.70 -16.96 4.40
C MET A 429 22.04 -16.80 3.70
N GLU A 430 22.56 -15.58 3.59
CA GLU A 430 23.86 -15.32 2.99
C GLU A 430 24.97 -16.30 3.45
N PRO A 431 25.17 -16.56 4.77
CA PRO A 431 26.22 -17.49 5.22
C PRO A 431 26.03 -18.92 4.71
N PHE A 432 24.78 -19.39 4.57
CA PHE A 432 24.49 -20.72 4.03
C PHE A 432 25.02 -20.85 2.59
N PHE A 433 24.70 -19.88 1.73
CA PHE A 433 25.18 -19.89 0.36
C PHE A 433 26.69 -19.69 0.28
N THR A 434 27.29 -18.83 1.12
CA THR A 434 28.74 -18.63 1.13
C THR A 434 29.48 -19.92 1.51
N VAL A 435 29.04 -20.65 2.54
CA VAL A 435 29.67 -21.93 2.93
C VAL A 435 29.55 -22.96 1.81
N LEU A 436 28.36 -23.09 1.24
CA LEU A 436 28.11 -24.03 0.15
C LEU A 436 29.04 -23.75 -1.03
N LEU A 437 29.14 -22.50 -1.46
CA LEU A 437 29.99 -22.10 -2.58
C LEU A 437 31.47 -22.23 -2.25
N SER A 438 31.90 -21.88 -1.03
CA SER A 438 33.28 -22.07 -0.57
C SER A 438 33.69 -23.55 -0.58
N ALA A 439 32.81 -24.44 -0.10
CA ALA A 439 33.05 -25.87 -0.10
C ALA A 439 33.13 -26.44 -1.52
N LEU A 440 32.21 -26.04 -2.41
CA LEU A 440 32.16 -26.52 -3.80
C LEU A 440 33.34 -26.02 -4.64
N PHE A 441 33.73 -24.74 -4.52
CA PHE A 441 34.72 -24.14 -5.41
C PHE A 441 36.15 -24.13 -4.88
N PHE A 442 36.34 -24.22 -3.55
CA PHE A 442 37.67 -24.21 -2.94
C PHE A 442 37.99 -25.47 -2.13
N GLY A 443 37.05 -26.41 -2.00
CA GLY A 443 37.25 -27.61 -1.20
C GLY A 443 37.37 -27.35 0.31
N GLU A 444 36.98 -26.15 0.78
CA GLU A 444 36.97 -25.81 2.20
C GLU A 444 35.94 -26.70 2.93
N ARG A 445 36.39 -27.61 3.80
CA ARG A 445 35.48 -28.43 4.61
C ARG A 445 35.00 -27.62 5.82
N PRO A 446 33.71 -27.23 5.88
CA PRO A 446 33.20 -26.53 7.06
C PRO A 446 33.26 -27.45 8.28
N SER A 447 33.59 -26.90 9.44
CA SER A 447 33.52 -27.66 10.69
C SER A 447 32.08 -28.04 11.01
N ILE A 448 31.91 -29.08 11.82
CA ILE A 448 30.57 -29.51 12.24
C ILE A 448 29.80 -28.37 12.94
N TRP A 449 30.50 -27.54 13.71
CA TRP A 449 29.93 -26.36 14.37
C TRP A 449 29.41 -25.31 13.38
N VAL A 450 30.12 -25.11 12.26
CA VAL A 450 29.69 -24.22 11.18
C VAL A 450 28.42 -24.77 10.53
N VAL A 451 28.38 -26.05 10.19
CA VAL A 451 27.20 -26.69 9.58
C VAL A 451 25.99 -26.65 10.52
N SER A 452 26.16 -27.01 11.79
CA SER A 452 25.08 -26.99 12.79
C SER A 452 24.49 -25.59 12.98
N SER A 453 25.31 -24.54 12.92
CA SER A 453 24.84 -23.16 13.03
C SER A 453 24.03 -22.65 11.83
N LEU A 454 24.08 -23.35 10.68
CA LEU A 454 23.24 -23.03 9.52
C LEU A 454 21.80 -23.52 9.68
N MET A 455 21.55 -24.57 10.46
CA MET A 455 20.20 -25.12 10.61
C MET A 455 19.20 -24.12 11.20
N PRO A 456 19.52 -23.37 12.29
CA PRO A 456 18.62 -22.33 12.79
C PRO A 456 18.37 -21.20 11.79
N ILE A 457 19.34 -20.87 10.91
CA ILE A 457 19.16 -19.86 9.85
C ILE A 457 18.06 -20.33 8.88
N VAL A 458 18.19 -21.55 8.36
CA VAL A 458 17.24 -22.12 7.41
C VAL A 458 15.87 -22.32 8.05
N GLY A 459 15.82 -22.90 9.26
CA GLY A 459 14.59 -23.13 10.00
C GLY A 459 13.86 -21.83 10.37
N GLY A 460 14.59 -20.80 10.81
CA GLY A 460 14.02 -19.50 11.12
C GLY A 460 13.40 -18.81 9.91
N ILE A 461 14.04 -18.88 8.75
CA ILE A 461 13.50 -18.30 7.51
C ILE A 461 12.31 -19.08 6.99
N ALA A 462 12.33 -20.42 7.08
CA ALA A 462 11.16 -21.23 6.77
C ALA A 462 9.96 -20.80 7.65
N LEU A 463 10.17 -20.69 8.96
CA LEU A 463 9.13 -20.29 9.92
C LEU A 463 8.61 -18.86 9.68
N ALA A 464 9.51 -17.91 9.40
CA ALA A 464 9.14 -16.54 9.06
C ALA A 464 8.32 -16.49 7.76
N SER A 465 8.70 -17.30 6.77
CA SER A 465 8.01 -17.37 5.47
C SER A 465 6.60 -17.93 5.56
N PHE A 466 6.35 -18.93 6.42
CA PHE A 466 5.01 -19.51 6.59
C PHE A 466 3.98 -18.53 7.16
N THR A 467 4.41 -17.47 7.83
CA THR A 467 3.54 -16.56 8.58
C THR A 467 3.70 -15.09 8.18
N GLU A 468 4.33 -14.87 7.03
CA GLU A 468 4.51 -13.54 6.45
C GLU A 468 3.22 -13.07 5.79
N ALA A 469 2.66 -11.96 6.29
CA ALA A 469 1.42 -11.38 5.79
C ALA A 469 1.56 -10.88 4.34
N SER A 470 2.77 -10.45 3.96
CA SER A 470 3.08 -9.97 2.61
C SER A 470 3.63 -11.06 1.67
N PHE A 471 3.50 -12.34 2.00
CA PHE A 471 4.20 -13.41 1.27
C PHE A 471 3.86 -13.42 -0.23
N ASN A 472 4.90 -13.45 -1.06
CA ASN A 472 4.79 -13.52 -2.52
C ASN A 472 5.91 -14.39 -3.09
N TRP A 473 5.57 -15.37 -3.93
CA TRP A 473 6.56 -16.30 -4.52
C TRP A 473 7.63 -15.61 -5.37
N ILE A 474 7.28 -14.56 -6.12
CA ILE A 474 8.24 -13.79 -6.90
C ILE A 474 9.18 -13.04 -5.96
N GLY A 475 8.63 -12.41 -4.92
CA GLY A 475 9.43 -11.69 -3.93
C GLY A 475 10.36 -12.60 -3.13
N PHE A 476 9.88 -13.79 -2.74
CA PHE A 476 10.67 -14.81 -2.05
C PHE A 476 11.75 -15.40 -2.97
N GLY A 477 11.37 -15.85 -4.16
CA GLY A 477 12.28 -16.45 -5.13
C GLY A 477 13.37 -15.48 -5.59
N SER A 478 13.02 -14.21 -5.83
CA SER A 478 14.00 -13.17 -6.16
C SER A 478 14.94 -12.85 -5.00
N ALA A 479 14.46 -12.83 -3.74
CA ALA A 479 15.34 -12.69 -2.57
C ALA A 479 16.33 -13.86 -2.47
N MET A 480 15.86 -15.11 -2.64
CA MET A 480 16.71 -16.31 -2.61
C MET A 480 17.75 -16.31 -3.74
N ALA A 481 17.32 -16.08 -4.98
CA ALA A 481 18.20 -15.99 -6.13
C ALA A 481 19.22 -14.85 -5.97
N SER A 482 18.81 -13.70 -5.42
CA SER A 482 19.73 -12.60 -5.13
C SER A 482 20.81 -12.98 -4.12
N ASN A 483 20.54 -13.83 -3.13
CA ASN A 483 21.57 -14.30 -2.20
C ASN A 483 22.61 -15.13 -2.94
N LEU A 484 22.16 -16.12 -3.70
CA LEU A 484 23.03 -17.00 -4.46
C LEU A 484 23.92 -16.19 -5.41
N THR A 485 23.34 -15.33 -6.23
CA THR A 485 24.09 -14.53 -7.21
C THR A 485 25.08 -13.57 -6.54
N ASN A 486 24.66 -12.86 -5.49
CA ASN A 486 25.55 -11.93 -4.78
C ASN A 486 26.69 -12.66 -4.07
N GLN A 487 26.46 -13.86 -3.52
CA GLN A 487 27.51 -14.65 -2.88
C GLN A 487 28.50 -15.25 -3.85
N THR A 488 28.01 -15.79 -4.97
CA THR A 488 28.85 -16.21 -6.08
C THR A 488 29.78 -15.07 -6.49
N ARG A 489 29.23 -13.86 -6.72
CA ARG A 489 30.01 -12.67 -7.04
C ARG A 489 31.05 -12.33 -5.95
N ASN A 490 30.68 -12.34 -4.68
CA ASN A 490 31.62 -12.02 -3.58
C ASN A 490 32.80 -12.99 -3.52
N VAL A 491 32.50 -14.30 -3.60
CA VAL A 491 33.49 -15.38 -3.59
C VAL A 491 34.47 -15.23 -4.76
N PHE A 492 33.96 -15.05 -5.97
CA PHE A 492 34.81 -14.88 -7.15
C PHE A 492 35.56 -13.54 -7.17
N SER A 493 34.97 -12.45 -6.65
CA SER A 493 35.63 -11.15 -6.51
C SER A 493 36.85 -11.26 -5.60
N LYS A 494 36.72 -11.95 -4.46
CA LYS A 494 37.86 -12.19 -3.56
C LYS A 494 38.98 -12.97 -4.24
N LYS A 495 38.65 -13.99 -5.02
CA LYS A 495 39.64 -14.78 -5.78
C LYS A 495 40.44 -13.91 -6.76
N LEU A 496 39.77 -12.98 -7.44
CA LEU A 496 40.41 -12.03 -8.35
C LEU A 496 41.31 -11.03 -7.61
N MET A 497 40.87 -10.53 -6.45
CA MET A 497 41.66 -9.59 -5.63
C MET A 497 42.96 -10.19 -5.06
N VAL A 498 43.07 -11.52 -4.96
CA VAL A 498 44.20 -12.22 -4.32
C VAL A 498 45.25 -12.73 -5.33
N ARG A 499 44.94 -12.77 -6.64
CA ARG A 499 45.91 -13.21 -7.67
C ARG A 499 47.06 -12.21 -7.80
N LYS A 500 48.29 -12.65 -7.48
CA LYS A 500 49.48 -11.81 -7.26
C LYS A 500 50.07 -11.11 -8.49
N GLU A 501 49.79 -11.55 -9.72
CA GLU A 501 50.59 -11.10 -10.89
C GLU A 501 50.07 -9.83 -11.58
N GLU A 502 48.80 -9.46 -11.44
CA GLU A 502 48.27 -8.17 -11.90
C GLU A 502 47.02 -7.82 -11.07
N THR A 503 47.17 -7.08 -9.97
CA THR A 503 46.03 -6.78 -9.08
C THR A 503 45.31 -5.51 -9.51
N VAL A 504 44.04 -5.64 -9.93
CA VAL A 504 43.13 -4.50 -9.99
C VAL A 504 42.71 -4.21 -8.55
N ASP A 505 42.94 -2.98 -8.07
CA ASP A 505 42.55 -2.61 -6.71
C ASP A 505 41.02 -2.69 -6.51
N ASN A 506 40.57 -2.78 -5.26
CA ASN A 506 39.16 -3.01 -4.97
C ASN A 506 38.24 -1.88 -5.49
N ILE A 507 38.73 -0.64 -5.49
CA ILE A 507 37.96 0.55 -5.88
C ILE A 507 37.74 0.51 -7.39
N ASN A 508 38.81 0.31 -8.15
CA ASN A 508 38.73 0.17 -9.59
C ASN A 508 37.97 -1.10 -10.02
N LEU A 509 38.11 -2.22 -9.32
CA LEU A 509 37.37 -3.45 -9.59
C LEU A 509 35.85 -3.23 -9.44
N PHE A 510 35.41 -2.62 -8.33
CA PHE A 510 34.00 -2.28 -8.13
C PHE A 510 33.52 -1.21 -9.11
N SER A 511 34.37 -0.24 -9.44
CA SER A 511 34.07 0.82 -10.40
C SER A 511 33.75 0.26 -11.78
N ILE A 512 34.60 -0.63 -12.31
CA ILE A 512 34.38 -1.27 -13.60
C ILE A 512 33.13 -2.15 -13.57
N ILE A 513 32.92 -2.92 -12.50
CA ILE A 513 31.72 -3.72 -12.30
C ILE A 513 30.47 -2.85 -12.38
N THR A 514 30.45 -1.71 -11.69
CA THR A 514 29.29 -0.79 -11.66
C THR A 514 29.00 -0.19 -13.04
N ILE A 515 30.04 0.23 -13.77
CA ILE A 515 29.89 0.79 -15.12
C ILE A 515 29.34 -0.26 -16.09
N ILE A 516 29.91 -1.47 -16.10
CA ILE A 516 29.42 -2.57 -16.95
C ILE A 516 27.98 -2.94 -16.56
N SER A 517 27.66 -2.97 -15.26
CA SER A 517 26.31 -3.23 -14.78
C SER A 517 25.30 -2.17 -15.25
N PHE A 518 25.68 -0.89 -15.27
CA PHE A 518 24.83 0.17 -15.84
C PHE A 518 24.63 -0.01 -17.34
N LEU A 519 25.71 -0.21 -18.11
CA LEU A 519 25.65 -0.38 -19.55
C LEU A 519 24.83 -1.60 -19.98
N PHE A 520 24.86 -2.67 -19.19
CA PHE A 520 24.04 -3.85 -19.43
C PHE A 520 22.58 -3.64 -19.02
N LEU A 521 22.34 -3.06 -17.83
CA LEU A 521 20.99 -2.99 -17.28
C LEU A 521 20.16 -1.87 -17.90
N ALA A 522 20.74 -0.71 -18.26
CA ALA A 522 19.97 0.43 -18.76
C ALA A 522 19.19 0.11 -20.05
N PRO A 523 19.78 -0.53 -21.08
CA PRO A 523 19.03 -0.98 -22.25
C PRO A 523 17.97 -2.02 -21.90
N SER A 524 18.31 -3.00 -21.05
CA SER A 524 17.35 -4.03 -20.63
C SER A 524 16.19 -3.46 -19.80
N ALA A 525 16.42 -2.47 -18.95
CA ALA A 525 15.37 -1.80 -18.19
C ALA A 525 14.40 -1.05 -19.12
N ILE A 526 14.92 -0.38 -20.15
CA ILE A 526 14.10 0.26 -21.19
C ILE A 526 13.31 -0.78 -21.97
N LEU A 527 13.90 -1.93 -22.31
CA LEU A 527 13.20 -3.00 -23.04
C LEU A 527 12.13 -3.70 -22.19
N LEU A 528 12.42 -3.96 -20.91
CA LEU A 528 11.52 -4.69 -20.00
C LEU A 528 10.38 -3.81 -19.47
N GLU A 529 10.69 -2.56 -19.10
CA GLU A 529 9.75 -1.69 -18.40
C GLU A 529 9.26 -0.52 -19.28
N GLY A 530 9.96 -0.21 -20.38
CA GLY A 530 9.67 0.89 -21.30
C GLY A 530 10.36 2.20 -20.91
N VAL A 531 10.25 3.22 -21.77
CA VAL A 531 10.64 4.62 -21.45
C VAL A 531 9.54 5.30 -20.64
N LYS A 532 9.18 4.69 -19.51
CA LYS A 532 8.08 5.11 -18.61
C LYS A 532 8.57 6.04 -17.50
N PHE A 533 9.63 6.79 -17.79
CA PHE A 533 10.26 7.76 -16.90
C PHE A 533 10.17 9.19 -17.40
N SER A 534 9.43 9.44 -18.49
CA SER A 534 9.19 10.81 -18.91
C SER A 534 8.40 11.55 -17.82
N PRO A 535 8.69 12.84 -17.60
CA PRO A 535 7.93 13.65 -16.65
C PRO A 535 6.42 13.58 -16.91
N SER A 536 6.01 13.53 -18.19
CA SER A 536 4.61 13.36 -18.61
C SER A 536 4.03 12.01 -18.21
N PHE A 537 4.74 10.90 -18.41
CA PHE A 537 4.26 9.57 -18.00
C PHE A 537 4.21 9.42 -16.46
N LEU A 538 5.20 9.97 -15.75
CA LEU A 538 5.22 9.91 -14.29
C LEU A 538 4.12 10.78 -13.67
N ALA A 539 3.84 11.95 -14.25
CA ALA A 539 2.72 12.79 -13.85
C ALA A 539 1.37 12.12 -14.13
N THR A 540 1.21 11.44 -15.28
CA THR A 540 -0.04 10.68 -15.56
C THR A 540 -0.23 9.51 -14.60
N GLN A 541 0.85 8.91 -14.08
CA GLN A 541 0.77 7.89 -13.02
C GLN A 541 0.52 8.47 -11.61
N GLY A 542 0.45 9.79 -11.45
CA GLY A 542 0.21 10.46 -10.17
C GLY A 542 1.47 10.59 -9.30
N PHE A 543 2.67 10.38 -9.85
CA PHE A 543 3.91 10.58 -9.11
C PHE A 543 4.35 12.05 -9.17
N ASN A 544 4.74 12.61 -8.02
CA ASN A 544 5.49 13.86 -8.00
C ASN A 544 6.91 13.59 -8.55
N VAL A 545 7.16 14.09 -9.76
CA VAL A 545 8.43 13.87 -10.49
C VAL A 545 9.64 14.37 -9.70
N LYS A 546 9.51 15.52 -9.04
CA LYS A 546 10.60 16.11 -8.24
C LYS A 546 10.96 15.20 -7.07
N ASP A 547 9.98 14.75 -6.31
CA ASP A 547 10.19 13.87 -5.16
C ASP A 547 10.75 12.51 -5.57
N LEU A 548 10.23 11.95 -6.67
CA LEU A 548 10.73 10.70 -7.23
C LEU A 548 12.21 10.83 -7.64
N CYS A 549 12.58 11.88 -8.36
CA CYS A 549 13.97 12.15 -8.76
C CYS A 549 14.89 12.30 -7.55
N ILE A 550 14.50 13.06 -6.53
CA ILE A 550 15.29 13.24 -5.30
C ILE A 550 15.51 11.89 -4.61
N ARG A 551 14.46 11.08 -4.47
CA ARG A 551 14.55 9.75 -3.84
C ARG A 551 15.43 8.79 -4.63
N LEU A 552 15.39 8.83 -5.96
CA LEU A 552 16.24 7.99 -6.81
C LEU A 552 17.71 8.38 -6.73
N ILE A 553 18.02 9.69 -6.72
CA ILE A 553 19.39 10.19 -6.55
C ILE A 553 19.93 9.78 -5.18
N LEU A 554 19.17 10.02 -4.12
CA LEU A 554 19.56 9.63 -2.76
C LEU A 554 19.76 8.11 -2.66
N SER A 555 18.85 7.33 -3.22
CA SER A 555 18.95 5.87 -3.30
C SER A 555 20.23 5.44 -4.04
N GLY A 556 20.54 6.04 -5.18
CA GLY A 556 21.73 5.76 -5.97
C GLY A 556 23.04 6.08 -5.25
N LEU A 557 23.12 7.25 -4.60
CA LEU A 557 24.29 7.66 -3.81
C LEU A 557 24.50 6.72 -2.62
N CYS A 558 23.47 6.49 -1.81
CA CYS A 558 23.56 5.59 -0.65
C CYS A 558 23.92 4.16 -1.07
N PHE A 559 23.33 3.67 -2.17
CA PHE A 559 23.64 2.35 -2.73
C PHE A 559 25.11 2.25 -3.15
N HIS A 560 25.62 3.22 -3.92
CA HIS A 560 27.00 3.22 -4.38
C HIS A 560 27.99 3.26 -3.20
N THR A 561 27.80 4.18 -2.25
CA THR A 561 28.65 4.28 -1.05
C THR A 561 28.65 2.99 -0.25
N TYR A 562 27.48 2.40 0.00
CA TYR A 562 27.37 1.13 0.70
C TYR A 562 28.13 0.01 -0.01
N GLN A 563 27.95 -0.13 -1.32
CA GLN A 563 28.59 -1.21 -2.09
C GLN A 563 30.10 -1.01 -2.16
N GLN A 564 30.59 0.23 -2.30
CA GLN A 564 32.02 0.57 -2.27
C GLN A 564 32.65 0.14 -0.93
N VAL A 565 32.06 0.54 0.19
CA VAL A 565 32.53 0.14 1.54
C VAL A 565 32.51 -1.38 1.71
N SER A 566 31.45 -2.03 1.21
CA SER A 566 31.32 -3.49 1.24
C SER A 566 32.47 -4.20 0.51
N TYR A 567 32.89 -3.70 -0.65
CA TYR A 567 34.04 -4.24 -1.40
C TYR A 567 35.38 -3.99 -0.71
N MET A 568 35.57 -2.82 -0.10
CA MET A 568 36.78 -2.53 0.69
C MET A 568 36.92 -3.52 1.85
N ILE A 569 35.82 -3.80 2.57
CA ILE A 569 35.81 -4.81 3.63
C ILE A 569 36.10 -6.20 3.07
N LEU A 570 35.48 -6.59 1.95
CA LEU A 570 35.70 -7.89 1.31
C LEU A 570 37.18 -8.12 0.96
N GLN A 571 37.94 -7.08 0.59
CA GLN A 571 39.37 -7.21 0.36
C GLN A 571 40.13 -7.56 1.66
N MET A 572 39.71 -7.02 2.80
CA MET A 572 40.38 -7.20 4.10
C MET A 572 39.98 -8.50 4.81
N VAL A 573 38.81 -9.07 4.51
CA VAL A 573 38.28 -10.25 5.21
C VAL A 573 37.99 -11.42 4.26
N SER A 574 37.81 -12.63 4.79
CA SER A 574 37.35 -13.77 3.97
C SER A 574 35.90 -13.58 3.50
N PRO A 575 35.46 -14.18 2.37
CA PRO A 575 34.07 -14.06 1.88
C PRO A 575 33.06 -14.46 2.95
N VAL A 576 33.40 -15.49 3.71
CA VAL A 576 32.57 -15.94 4.82
C VAL A 576 32.50 -14.90 5.96
N THR A 577 33.59 -14.21 6.30
CA THR A 577 33.55 -13.15 7.34
C THR A 577 32.76 -11.95 6.86
N HIS A 578 32.86 -11.62 5.57
CA HIS A 578 32.05 -10.58 4.93
C HIS A 578 30.55 -10.90 5.00
N ALA A 579 30.16 -12.15 4.71
CA ALA A 579 28.78 -12.61 4.82
C ALA A 579 28.22 -12.49 6.26
N VAL A 580 29.04 -12.71 7.28
CA VAL A 580 28.67 -12.48 8.69
C VAL A 580 28.41 -11.00 8.94
N GLY A 581 29.30 -10.12 8.51
CA GLY A 581 29.13 -8.67 8.63
C GLY A 581 27.85 -8.17 7.95
N ASN A 582 27.57 -8.66 6.74
CA ASN A 582 26.32 -8.36 6.04
C ASN A 582 25.09 -8.84 6.80
N SER A 583 25.17 -10.00 7.45
CA SER A 583 24.06 -10.54 8.23
C SER A 583 23.78 -9.70 9.49
N VAL A 584 24.82 -9.18 10.16
CA VAL A 584 24.66 -8.21 11.26
C VAL A 584 24.01 -6.92 10.77
N LYS A 585 24.47 -6.38 9.64
CA LYS A 585 23.82 -5.21 9.01
C LYS A 585 22.34 -5.47 8.73
N ARG A 586 21.97 -6.68 8.29
CA ARG A 586 20.58 -7.03 8.03
C ARG A 586 19.73 -7.05 9.30
N VAL A 587 20.26 -7.42 10.46
CA VAL A 587 19.53 -7.27 11.74
C VAL A 587 19.09 -5.81 11.90
N VAL A 588 20.03 -4.87 11.72
CA VAL A 588 19.75 -3.43 11.83
C VAL A 588 18.72 -3.01 10.79
N VAL A 589 18.86 -3.45 9.53
CA VAL A 589 17.89 -3.12 8.46
C VAL A 589 16.51 -3.71 8.75
N ILE A 590 16.40 -4.95 9.22
CA ILE A 590 15.13 -5.60 9.56
C ILE A 590 14.45 -4.80 10.67
N VAL A 591 15.13 -4.58 11.79
CA VAL A 591 14.60 -3.82 12.94
C VAL A 591 14.21 -2.40 12.51
N SER A 592 15.12 -1.69 11.83
CA SER A 592 14.85 -0.32 11.35
C SER A 592 13.71 -0.29 10.35
N SER A 593 13.56 -1.30 9.49
CA SER A 593 12.47 -1.37 8.52
C SER A 593 11.12 -1.69 9.18
N VAL A 594 11.08 -2.54 10.19
CA VAL A 594 9.87 -2.79 10.98
C VAL A 594 9.47 -1.51 11.71
N ILE A 595 10.43 -0.80 12.30
CA ILE A 595 10.18 0.49 12.96
C ILE A 595 9.77 1.57 11.96
N PHE A 596 10.41 1.65 10.80
CA PHE A 596 10.16 2.72 9.83
C PHE A 596 8.87 2.50 9.04
N PHE A 597 8.65 1.28 8.53
CA PHE A 597 7.48 0.95 7.70
C PHE A 597 6.29 0.47 8.52
N GLN A 598 6.46 0.23 9.83
CA GLN A 598 5.39 -0.23 10.72
C GLN A 598 4.69 -1.49 10.18
N THR A 599 5.44 -2.37 9.51
CA THR A 599 4.89 -3.58 8.93
C THR A 599 4.44 -4.52 10.06
N PRO A 600 3.18 -5.02 10.06
CA PRO A 600 2.71 -5.92 11.10
C PRO A 600 3.49 -7.25 11.04
N VAL A 601 4.23 -7.55 12.11
CA VAL A 601 4.99 -8.81 12.24
C VAL A 601 4.26 -9.72 13.22
N SER A 602 3.82 -10.89 12.75
CA SER A 602 3.17 -11.87 13.64
C SER A 602 4.15 -12.39 14.70
N PRO A 603 3.68 -12.89 15.86
CA PRO A 603 4.56 -13.49 16.86
C PRO A 603 5.39 -14.65 16.31
N ILE A 604 4.82 -15.44 15.40
CA ILE A 604 5.51 -16.57 14.76
C ILE A 604 6.55 -16.07 13.75
N ASN A 605 6.26 -15.03 12.98
CA ASN A 605 7.22 -14.41 12.09
C ASN A 605 8.38 -13.78 12.89
N SER A 606 8.07 -13.14 14.01
CA SER A 606 9.06 -12.60 14.95
C SER A 606 9.95 -13.70 15.50
N LEU A 607 9.37 -14.85 15.88
CA LEU A 607 10.11 -16.02 16.34
C LEU A 607 11.01 -16.61 15.24
N GLY A 608 10.49 -16.76 14.01
CA GLY A 608 11.25 -17.24 12.86
C GLY A 608 12.43 -16.32 12.53
N THR A 609 12.16 -15.02 12.51
CA THR A 609 13.20 -13.99 12.32
C THR A 609 14.24 -14.06 13.44
N ALA A 610 13.82 -14.12 14.70
CA ALA A 610 14.72 -14.23 15.85
C ALA A 610 15.59 -15.51 15.79
N LEU A 611 15.00 -16.64 15.41
CA LEU A 611 15.70 -17.91 15.24
C LEU A 611 16.75 -17.82 14.11
N ALA A 612 16.40 -17.18 12.99
CA ALA A 612 17.33 -16.98 11.89
C ALA A 612 18.52 -16.10 12.30
N LEU A 613 18.24 -15.00 13.02
CA LEU A 613 19.27 -14.09 13.53
C LEU A 613 20.15 -14.74 14.61
N ALA A 614 19.57 -15.57 15.48
CA ALA A 614 20.31 -16.37 16.45
C ALA A 614 21.26 -17.36 15.73
N GLY A 615 20.79 -18.00 14.65
CA GLY A 615 21.62 -18.83 13.77
C GLY A 615 22.82 -18.08 13.20
N VAL A 616 22.60 -16.86 12.68
CA VAL A 616 23.68 -15.98 12.19
C VAL A 616 24.69 -15.67 13.30
N PHE A 617 24.22 -15.41 14.52
CA PHE A 617 25.09 -15.14 15.66
C PHE A 617 25.92 -16.38 16.05
N LEU A 618 25.28 -17.55 16.12
CA LEU A 618 25.95 -18.82 16.38
C LEU A 618 27.00 -19.13 15.32
N TYR A 619 26.68 -18.86 14.05
CA TYR A 619 27.59 -19.01 12.93
C TYR A 619 28.84 -18.12 13.07
N SER A 620 28.63 -16.86 13.45
CA SER A 620 29.72 -15.92 13.75
C SER A 620 30.65 -16.42 14.86
N ARG A 621 30.09 -17.09 15.88
CA ARG A 621 30.85 -17.70 16.99
C ARG A 621 31.58 -18.97 16.56
N ALA A 622 30.89 -19.89 15.88
CA ALA A 622 31.44 -21.15 15.41
C ALA A 622 32.69 -20.95 14.56
N LYS A 623 32.71 -19.92 13.72
CA LYS A 623 33.88 -19.58 12.89
C LYS A 623 35.09 -19.08 13.69
N ARG A 624 34.89 -18.52 14.89
CA ARG A 624 35.99 -18.06 15.74
C ARG A 624 36.66 -19.20 16.52
N ILE A 625 36.02 -20.37 16.60
CA ILE A 625 36.57 -21.55 17.26
C ILE A 625 37.64 -22.14 16.33
N LYS A 626 38.92 -21.88 16.64
CA LYS A 626 40.03 -22.56 15.95
C LYS A 626 39.93 -24.07 16.22
N PRO A 627 40.21 -24.94 15.24
CA PRO A 627 40.38 -26.37 15.52
C PRO A 627 41.51 -26.50 16.55
N LYS A 628 41.30 -27.29 17.62
CA LYS A 628 42.43 -27.78 18.41
C LYS A 628 43.28 -28.61 17.45
N VAL A 629 44.52 -28.21 17.26
CA VAL A 629 45.53 -29.04 16.58
C VAL A 629 45.61 -30.33 17.39
N ALA A 630 45.20 -31.43 16.79
CA ALA A 630 45.39 -32.77 17.32
C ALA A 630 46.65 -33.36 16.68
#